data_AF-A0A652NUT3-F1
#
_entry.id   AF-A0A652NUT3-F1
#
_cell.length_a   1.000
_cell.length_b   1.000
_cell.length_c   1.000
_cell.angle_alpha   90.00
_cell.angle_beta   90.00
_cell.angle_gamma   90.00
#
_symmetry.space_group_name_H-M   'P 1'
#
loop_
_entity.id
_entity.type
_entity.pdbx_description
1 polymer ?
#
loop_
_entity_poly.entity_id
_entity_poly.type
_entity_poly.pdbx_seq_one_letter_code
_entity_poly.pdbx_strand_id
1 'polypeptide(L)'
;MALPRLGNRTVMAAASLALGVLPLAAWPAVAVSGSQSASLAIGPVPVPHVSVSACIDATCVSTPALTSVKLVATATVTGGPLPAVVLTPAACPNGGRGVAVRVTSLQRVTATISGTVSGTTTSGPVSIPVGPVTKTIFPGTPGVLVSACTG
;
A
#
# COMPACT_ATOMS: atom_id res chain seq x y z
N MET A 1 -10.05 35.02 -76.75
CA MET A 1 -10.96 34.75 -77.90
C MET A 1 -12.11 33.85 -77.43
N ALA A 2 -13.08 33.50 -78.29
CA ALA A 2 -14.43 33.11 -77.89
C ALA A 2 -14.66 31.64 -77.43
N LEU A 3 -15.79 31.46 -76.76
CA LEU A 3 -16.56 30.21 -76.48
C LEU A 3 -17.35 29.77 -77.76
N PRO A 4 -18.24 28.72 -77.79
CA PRO A 4 -18.72 27.73 -76.80
C PRO A 4 -18.37 26.27 -77.25
N ARG A 5 -18.99 25.10 -76.94
CA ARG A 5 -20.28 24.60 -76.38
C ARG A 5 -20.00 23.38 -75.44
N LEU A 6 -20.79 23.03 -74.43
CA LEU A 6 -22.19 22.53 -74.34
C LEU A 6 -22.43 21.13 -74.95
N GLY A 7 -22.85 20.14 -74.13
CA GLY A 7 -23.23 18.79 -74.58
C GLY A 7 -23.63 17.82 -73.43
N ASN A 8 -24.93 17.72 -73.12
CA ASN A 8 -25.46 16.83 -72.08
C ASN A 8 -25.41 15.34 -72.46
N ARG A 9 -25.03 14.45 -71.51
CA ARG A 9 -25.77 13.20 -71.23
C ARG A 9 -25.70 12.81 -69.75
N THR A 10 -26.87 12.63 -69.14
CA THR A 10 -27.06 12.10 -67.78
C THR A 10 -27.26 10.59 -67.81
N VAL A 11 -26.55 9.85 -66.97
CA VAL A 11 -26.96 8.51 -66.48
C VAL A 11 -26.61 8.42 -64.99
N MET A 12 -27.49 7.82 -64.18
CA MET A 12 -27.26 7.61 -62.76
C MET A 12 -26.22 6.50 -62.50
N ALA A 13 -25.37 6.70 -61.50
CA ALA A 13 -24.73 5.61 -60.76
C ALA A 13 -24.70 6.02 -59.28
N ALA A 14 -25.29 5.20 -58.40
CA ALA A 14 -25.44 5.52 -56.99
C ALA A 14 -24.34 4.87 -56.14
N ALA A 15 -23.79 5.61 -55.17
CA ALA A 15 -23.02 5.07 -54.06
C ALA A 15 -23.06 6.06 -52.88
N SER A 16 -24.08 5.95 -52.03
CA SER A 16 -24.19 6.75 -50.80
C SER A 16 -23.31 6.17 -49.69
N LEU A 17 -22.29 6.91 -49.28
CA LEU A 17 -21.63 6.73 -47.98
C LEU A 17 -21.67 8.07 -47.23
N ALA A 18 -22.60 8.18 -46.29
CA ALA A 18 -22.80 9.37 -45.47
C ALA A 18 -21.67 9.52 -44.42
N LEU A 19 -21.50 10.74 -43.91
CA LEU A 19 -20.47 11.06 -42.91
C LEU A 19 -20.75 10.35 -41.58
N GLY A 20 -20.07 9.24 -41.34
CA GLY A 20 -19.98 8.57 -40.05
C GLY A 20 -18.81 9.10 -39.22
N VAL A 21 -18.79 10.40 -38.90
CA VAL A 21 -17.81 10.95 -37.95
C VAL A 21 -18.20 10.50 -36.54
N LEU A 22 -17.71 9.34 -36.11
CA LEU A 22 -17.83 8.95 -34.71
C LEU A 22 -17.07 10.00 -33.87
N PRO A 23 -17.71 10.63 -32.88
CA PRO A 23 -16.94 11.31 -31.84
C PRO A 23 -16.13 10.23 -31.13
N LEU A 24 -14.80 10.37 -31.10
CA LEU A 24 -14.00 9.64 -30.13
C LEU A 24 -14.43 10.13 -28.76
N ALA A 25 -15.34 9.39 -28.13
CA ALA A 25 -15.75 9.62 -26.76
C ALA A 25 -14.50 9.45 -25.90
N ALA A 26 -13.89 10.59 -25.52
CA ALA A 26 -12.78 10.64 -24.60
C ALA A 26 -13.30 10.14 -23.24
N TRP A 27 -13.21 8.82 -23.03
CA TRP A 27 -13.40 8.24 -21.72
C TRP A 27 -12.49 9.01 -20.75
N PRO A 28 -13.04 9.61 -19.69
CA PRO A 28 -12.20 10.26 -18.70
C PRO A 28 -11.27 9.17 -18.17
N ALA A 29 -9.97 9.34 -18.38
CA ALA A 29 -8.96 8.47 -17.79
C ALA A 29 -9.07 8.66 -16.28
N VAL A 30 -9.88 7.81 -15.63
CA VAL A 30 -10.07 7.82 -14.18
C VAL A 30 -8.70 7.57 -13.60
N ALA A 31 -8.09 8.62 -13.06
CA ALA A 31 -6.79 8.55 -12.41
C ALA A 31 -6.95 7.69 -11.16
N VAL A 32 -6.78 6.37 -11.33
CA VAL A 32 -6.85 5.40 -10.25
C VAL A 32 -5.78 5.80 -9.25
N SER A 33 -6.23 6.31 -8.10
CA SER A 33 -5.37 6.68 -6.97
C SER A 33 -4.70 5.40 -6.47
N GLY A 34 -3.51 5.13 -7.01
CA GLY A 34 -2.84 3.85 -6.84
C GLY A 34 -2.50 3.60 -5.38
N SER A 35 -3.15 2.60 -4.78
CA SER A 35 -2.82 2.14 -3.43
C SER A 35 -1.41 1.57 -3.42
N GLN A 36 -0.48 2.27 -2.78
CA GLN A 36 0.89 1.83 -2.59
C GLN A 36 0.96 0.99 -1.31
N SER A 37 1.44 -0.25 -1.40
CA SER A 37 1.68 -1.11 -0.24
C SER A 37 3.17 -1.44 -0.15
N ALA A 38 3.78 -1.16 0.99
CA ALA A 38 5.14 -1.56 1.32
C ALA A 38 5.10 -2.45 2.57
N SER A 39 5.91 -3.52 2.58
CA SER A 39 5.97 -4.46 3.69
C SER A 39 7.40 -4.85 4.05
N LEU A 40 7.62 -5.18 5.32
CA LEU A 40 8.91 -5.57 5.87
C LEU A 40 8.73 -6.70 6.88
N ALA A 41 9.53 -7.75 6.76
CA ALA A 41 9.55 -8.87 7.69
C ALA A 41 10.88 -8.90 8.45
N ILE A 42 10.83 -9.07 9.78
CA ILE A 42 12.00 -9.14 10.66
C ILE A 42 11.84 -10.33 11.61
N GLY A 43 12.91 -11.11 11.77
CA GLY A 43 12.96 -12.32 12.60
C GLY A 43 12.85 -13.62 11.79
N PRO A 44 12.86 -14.79 12.46
CA PRO A 44 12.66 -14.96 13.91
C PRO A 44 13.83 -14.49 14.78
N VAL A 45 13.52 -13.80 15.87
CA VAL A 45 14.44 -13.45 16.97
C VAL A 45 14.10 -14.29 18.20
N PRO A 46 15.07 -14.95 18.86
CA PRO A 46 14.83 -15.68 20.09
C PRO A 46 14.42 -14.78 21.26
N VAL A 47 13.44 -15.24 22.05
CA VAL A 47 12.88 -14.55 23.23
C VAL A 47 12.74 -15.54 24.40
N PRO A 48 12.80 -15.08 25.67
CA PRO A 48 13.05 -15.96 26.83
C PRO A 48 11.80 -16.68 27.37
N HIS A 49 10.91 -17.19 26.50
CA HIS A 49 9.64 -17.84 26.87
C HIS A 49 8.75 -16.97 27.77
N VAL A 50 8.46 -15.75 27.27
CA VAL A 50 7.61 -14.75 27.94
C VAL A 50 6.55 -14.22 26.97
N SER A 51 5.49 -13.62 27.49
CA SER A 51 4.53 -12.87 26.69
C SER A 51 5.19 -11.66 26.03
N VAL A 52 4.79 -11.39 24.78
CA VAL A 52 5.33 -10.32 23.95
C VAL A 52 4.20 -9.33 23.68
N SER A 53 4.46 -8.04 23.85
CA SER A 53 3.49 -6.99 23.52
C SER A 53 3.66 -6.61 22.05
N ALA A 54 2.59 -6.83 21.27
CA ALA A 54 2.53 -6.58 19.84
C ALA A 54 1.76 -5.26 19.58
N CYS A 55 2.48 -4.16 19.36
CA CYS A 55 1.91 -2.82 19.29
C CYS A 55 2.04 -2.19 17.90
N ILE A 56 1.02 -1.43 17.50
CA ILE A 56 1.13 -0.36 16.49
C ILE A 56 0.89 0.95 17.25
N ASP A 57 1.93 1.77 17.40
CA ASP A 57 1.89 2.97 18.25
C ASP A 57 1.44 2.60 19.68
N ALA A 58 0.41 3.27 20.23
CA ALA A 58 -0.19 2.92 21.52
C ALA A 58 -1.21 1.74 21.48
N THR A 59 -1.50 1.17 20.31
CA THR A 59 -2.50 0.09 20.14
C THR A 59 -1.82 -1.27 20.23
N CYS A 60 -1.84 -1.88 21.42
CA CYS A 60 -1.17 -3.15 21.71
C CYS A 60 -2.12 -4.36 21.82
N VAL A 61 -1.63 -5.51 21.37
CA VAL A 61 -2.21 -6.85 21.57
C VAL A 61 -1.18 -7.69 22.32
N SER A 62 -1.58 -8.39 23.39
CA SER A 62 -0.68 -9.29 24.13
C SER A 62 -0.63 -10.67 23.47
N THR A 63 0.56 -11.24 23.28
CA THR A 63 0.73 -12.62 22.82
C THR A 63 0.82 -13.60 24.01
N PRO A 64 0.49 -14.89 23.82
CA PRO A 64 0.95 -15.95 24.72
C PRO A 64 2.49 -15.99 24.80
N ALA A 65 3.04 -16.79 25.70
CA ALA A 65 4.48 -16.90 25.88
C ALA A 65 5.16 -17.53 24.65
N LEU A 66 6.14 -16.81 24.08
CA LEU A 66 6.85 -17.16 22.86
C LEU A 66 8.32 -17.48 23.13
N THR A 67 8.88 -18.44 22.39
CA THR A 67 10.32 -18.74 22.32
C THR A 67 11.01 -18.07 21.12
N SER A 68 10.24 -17.69 20.10
CA SER A 68 10.72 -16.91 18.95
C SER A 68 9.66 -15.92 18.47
N VAL A 69 10.09 -14.76 17.96
CA VAL A 69 9.21 -13.72 17.38
C VAL A 69 9.67 -13.33 15.99
N LYS A 70 8.75 -13.37 15.02
CA LYS A 70 8.89 -12.78 13.69
C LYS A 70 7.72 -11.83 13.44
N LEU A 71 8.02 -10.57 13.18
CA LEU A 71 7.05 -9.53 12.83
C LEU A 71 7.07 -9.34 11.31
N VAL A 72 5.90 -9.38 10.69
CA VAL A 72 5.66 -8.78 9.37
C VAL A 72 4.86 -7.51 9.59
N ALA A 73 5.34 -6.37 9.10
CA ALA A 73 4.61 -5.10 9.11
C ALA A 73 4.32 -4.69 7.66
N THR A 74 3.12 -4.18 7.42
CA THR A 74 2.65 -3.70 6.11
C THR A 74 2.03 -2.32 6.28
N ALA A 75 2.40 -1.37 5.43
CA ALA A 75 1.80 -0.05 5.36
C ALA A 75 1.24 0.19 3.96
N THR A 76 -0.04 0.54 3.89
CA THR A 76 -0.76 0.84 2.65
C THR A 76 -1.20 2.30 2.65
N VAL A 77 -0.85 3.06 1.61
CA VAL A 77 -1.28 4.45 1.39
C VAL A 77 -2.17 4.50 0.15
N THR A 78 -3.38 5.06 0.31
CA THR A 78 -4.32 5.28 -0.78
C THR A 78 -4.14 6.70 -1.35
N GLY A 79 -3.25 6.84 -2.33
CA GLY A 79 -2.98 8.11 -3.01
C GLY A 79 -1.87 8.96 -2.40
N GLY A 80 -1.11 9.61 -3.27
CA GLY A 80 0.06 10.43 -2.93
C GLY A 80 1.25 10.12 -3.84
N PRO A 81 2.26 11.01 -3.92
CA PRO A 81 3.47 10.76 -4.71
C PRO A 81 4.23 9.49 -4.28
N LEU A 82 4.89 8.85 -5.25
CA LEU A 82 5.77 7.69 -5.04
C LEU A 82 7.18 8.15 -4.62
N PRO A 83 7.88 7.44 -3.71
CA PRO A 83 7.38 6.42 -2.79
C PRO A 83 6.75 7.06 -1.54
N ALA A 84 5.49 6.71 -1.24
CA ALA A 84 4.74 7.35 -0.17
C ALA A 84 5.22 6.98 1.25
N VAL A 85 5.80 5.80 1.47
CA VAL A 85 6.18 5.27 2.79
C VAL A 85 7.48 4.46 2.70
N VAL A 86 8.27 4.50 3.76
CA VAL A 86 9.47 3.66 3.97
C VAL A 86 9.29 2.87 5.27
N LEU A 87 9.59 1.57 5.25
CA LEU A 87 9.66 0.73 6.44
C LEU A 87 11.13 0.41 6.73
N THR A 88 11.57 0.60 7.98
CA THR A 88 12.95 0.29 8.42
C THR A 88 12.96 -0.54 9.70
N PRO A 89 13.98 -1.39 9.93
CA PRO A 89 14.20 -2.00 11.24
C PRO A 89 14.38 -0.96 12.33
N ALA A 90 13.84 -1.26 13.52
CA ALA A 90 13.94 -0.42 14.71
C ALA A 90 14.29 -1.26 15.94
N ALA A 91 14.89 -0.63 16.95
CA ALA A 91 15.03 -1.23 18.27
C ALA A 91 13.67 -1.31 18.97
N CYS A 92 13.50 -2.32 19.84
CA CYS A 92 12.37 -2.39 20.75
C CYS A 92 12.35 -1.19 21.71
N PRO A 93 11.18 -0.65 22.07
CA PRO A 93 11.08 0.31 23.16
C PRO A 93 11.58 -0.31 24.47
N ASN A 94 12.03 0.53 25.40
CA ASN A 94 12.55 0.16 26.72
C ASN A 94 13.75 -0.81 26.73
N GLY A 95 14.32 -1.16 25.56
CA GLY A 95 15.41 -2.13 25.46
C GLY A 95 14.97 -3.60 25.52
N GLY A 96 13.66 -3.88 25.41
CA GLY A 96 13.12 -5.24 25.41
C GLY A 96 13.64 -6.12 24.27
N ARG A 97 13.48 -7.44 24.38
CA ARG A 97 13.87 -8.40 23.32
C ARG A 97 12.72 -8.61 22.32
N GLY A 98 13.05 -8.82 21.06
CA GLY A 98 12.06 -9.04 20.01
C GLY A 98 12.42 -8.30 18.73
N VAL A 99 11.41 -7.73 18.07
CA VAL A 99 11.54 -7.09 16.75
C VAL A 99 10.66 -5.85 16.66
N ALA A 100 11.15 -4.80 15.99
CA ALA A 100 10.35 -3.62 15.67
C ALA A 100 10.67 -3.09 14.28
N VAL A 101 9.67 -2.45 13.67
CA VAL A 101 9.69 -1.78 12.37
C VAL A 101 9.21 -0.35 12.58
N ARG A 102 9.94 0.64 12.07
CA ARG A 102 9.45 2.02 11.98
C ARG A 102 8.92 2.29 10.58
N VAL A 103 7.73 2.89 10.52
CA VAL A 103 7.04 3.30 9.30
C VAL A 103 7.14 4.82 9.18
N THR A 104 7.96 5.32 8.25
CA THR A 104 8.19 6.75 8.03
C THR A 104 7.71 7.20 6.64
N SER A 105 7.65 8.51 6.42
CA SER A 105 7.40 9.09 5.10
C SER A 105 8.21 10.36 4.92
N LEU A 106 8.56 10.67 3.67
CA LEU A 106 9.16 11.94 3.26
C LEU A 106 8.10 13.01 2.96
N GLN A 107 6.81 12.68 3.05
CA GLN A 107 5.69 13.58 2.78
C GLN A 107 4.55 13.36 3.80
N ARG A 108 3.51 14.19 3.75
CA ARG A 108 2.32 13.99 4.59
C ARG A 108 1.40 12.98 3.92
N VAL A 109 1.27 11.78 4.51
CA VAL A 109 0.50 10.67 3.95
C VAL A 109 -0.40 10.03 4.99
N THR A 110 -1.57 9.53 4.56
CA THR A 110 -2.46 8.73 5.42
C THR A 110 -2.21 7.26 5.11
N ALA A 111 -1.61 6.54 6.07
CA ALA A 111 -1.26 5.13 5.93
C ALA A 111 -2.17 4.26 6.80
N THR A 112 -2.74 3.22 6.22
CA THR A 112 -3.31 2.08 6.96
C THR A 112 -2.18 1.09 7.23
N ILE A 113 -1.85 0.92 8.50
CA ILE A 113 -0.74 0.06 8.95
C ILE A 113 -1.33 -1.19 9.59
N SER A 114 -0.85 -2.36 9.17
CA SER A 114 -1.16 -3.64 9.80
C SER A 114 0.12 -4.42 10.08
N GLY A 115 0.03 -5.42 10.94
CA GLY A 115 1.11 -6.36 11.18
C GLY A 115 0.61 -7.76 11.49
N THR A 116 1.53 -8.71 11.44
CA THR A 116 1.32 -10.08 11.89
C THR A 116 2.54 -10.49 12.70
N VAL A 117 2.31 -10.82 13.97
CA VAL A 117 3.32 -11.41 14.85
C VAL A 117 3.17 -12.92 14.78
N SER A 118 4.22 -13.58 14.33
CA SER A 118 4.31 -15.03 14.20
C SER A 118 5.44 -15.55 15.09
N GLY A 119 5.29 -16.75 15.64
CA GLY A 119 6.26 -17.28 16.59
C GLY A 119 5.94 -18.69 17.05
N THR A 120 6.77 -19.21 17.94
CA THR A 120 6.62 -20.56 18.53
C THR A 120 6.27 -20.47 20.00
N THR A 121 5.14 -21.09 20.39
CA THR A 121 4.79 -21.39 21.78
C THR A 121 5.23 -22.82 22.12
N THR A 122 5.14 -23.22 23.40
CA THR A 122 5.29 -24.63 23.81
C THR A 122 4.24 -25.56 23.18
N SER A 123 3.09 -25.03 22.73
CA SER A 123 1.99 -25.78 22.11
C SER A 123 2.09 -25.83 20.57
N GLY A 124 3.10 -25.21 19.97
CA GLY A 124 3.27 -25.12 18.51
C GLY A 124 3.32 -23.68 17.98
N PRO A 125 3.31 -23.48 16.65
CA PRO A 125 3.37 -22.17 16.02
C PRO A 125 2.07 -21.37 16.27
N VAL A 126 2.21 -20.06 16.44
CA VAL A 126 1.09 -19.12 16.52
C VAL A 126 1.29 -17.95 15.56
N SER A 127 0.19 -17.36 15.11
CA SER A 127 0.16 -16.18 14.23
C SER A 127 -0.95 -15.25 14.69
N ILE A 128 -0.61 -13.99 14.96
CA ILE A 128 -1.45 -13.02 15.68
C ILE A 128 -1.46 -11.71 14.87
N PRO A 129 -2.61 -11.30 14.30
CA PRO A 129 -2.72 -10.05 13.58
C PRO A 129 -2.69 -8.86 14.54
N VAL A 130 -2.18 -7.73 14.06
CA VAL A 130 -2.09 -6.45 14.79
C VAL A 130 -2.65 -5.35 13.88
N GLY A 131 -3.57 -4.54 14.41
CA GLY A 131 -4.32 -3.57 13.62
C GLY A 131 -5.40 -4.23 12.74
N PRO A 132 -5.79 -3.60 11.61
CA PRO A 132 -5.20 -2.40 11.02
C PRO A 132 -5.42 -1.13 11.87
N VAL A 133 -4.50 -0.17 11.76
CA VAL A 133 -4.58 1.16 12.37
C VAL A 133 -4.24 2.21 11.32
N THR A 134 -5.15 3.15 11.07
CA THR A 134 -4.93 4.25 10.13
C THR A 134 -4.33 5.46 10.83
N LYS A 135 -3.18 5.95 10.34
CA LYS A 135 -2.44 7.08 10.91
C LYS A 135 -1.98 8.04 9.81
N THR A 136 -2.01 9.35 10.12
CA THR A 136 -1.38 10.38 9.29
C THR A 136 0.09 10.49 9.67
N ILE A 137 0.99 10.10 8.77
CA ILE A 137 2.44 10.25 8.94
C ILE A 137 2.84 11.62 8.40
N PHE A 138 3.68 12.33 9.14
CA PHE A 138 4.20 13.65 8.75
C PHE A 138 5.71 13.58 8.50
N PRO A 139 6.25 14.33 7.52
CA PRO A 139 7.68 14.37 7.26
C PRO A 139 8.43 14.95 8.47
N GLY A 140 9.60 14.41 8.77
CA GLY A 140 10.42 14.83 9.92
C GLY A 140 9.93 14.37 11.30
N THR A 141 8.75 13.76 11.41
CA THR A 141 8.28 13.15 12.68
C THR A 141 8.90 11.77 12.91
N PRO A 142 9.06 11.32 14.17
CA PRO A 142 9.37 9.93 14.46
C PRO A 142 8.18 9.05 14.09
N GLY A 143 8.16 8.58 12.83
CA GLY A 143 7.05 7.82 12.24
C GLY A 143 6.66 6.56 13.01
N VAL A 144 5.46 6.05 12.73
CA VAL A 144 4.75 5.02 13.51
C VAL A 144 5.63 3.80 13.77
N LEU A 145 5.71 3.38 15.03
CA LEU A 145 6.42 2.17 15.44
C LEU A 145 5.44 0.98 15.43
N VAL A 146 5.80 -0.08 14.74
CA VAL A 146 5.19 -1.41 14.86
C VAL A 146 6.19 -2.30 15.60
N SER A 147 5.82 -2.84 16.75
CA SER A 147 6.73 -3.60 17.60
C SER A 147 6.11 -4.91 18.06
N ALA A 148 6.97 -5.91 18.30
CA ALA A 148 6.64 -7.16 18.96
C ALA A 148 7.81 -7.48 19.91
N CYS A 149 7.69 -6.95 21.13
CA CYS A 149 8.79 -6.88 22.09
C CYS A 149 8.35 -7.40 23.48
N THR A 150 9.29 -7.96 24.25
CA THR A 150 9.06 -8.20 25.68
C THR A 150 8.83 -6.88 26.39
N GLY A 151 8.09 -6.94 27.50
CA GLY A 151 8.17 -5.91 28.54
C GLY A 151 9.54 -5.88 29.22
#